data_AF-A0A433PMF7-F1
#
_entry.id   AF-A0A433PMF7-F1
#
_cell.length_a   1.000
_cell.length_b   1.000
_cell.length_c   1.000
_cell.angle_alpha   90.00
_cell.angle_beta   90.00
_cell.angle_gamma   90.00
#
_symmetry.space_group_name_H-M   'P 1'
#
loop_
_entity.id
_entity.type
_entity.pdbx_description
1 polymer ?
#
loop_
_entity_poly.entity_id
_entity_poly.type
_entity_poly.pdbx_seq_one_letter_code
_entity_poly.pdbx_strand_id
1 'polypeptide(L)'
;NHIFATAGSDNKVQLAEELGATTAFNYKTTDWKEKILELTDGKGVDLIVDFIGKDYFEKNLACIARDGRIVFLSFLSGEWRWLRRRRDLVA
;
A
#
# COMPACT_ATOMS: atom_id res chain seq x y z
N ASN A 1 -12.08 6.90 12.02
CA ASN A 1 -10.89 6.33 11.38
C ASN A 1 -11.19 6.11 9.91
N HIS A 2 -10.33 6.61 9.01
CA HIS A 2 -10.40 6.29 7.58
C HIS A 2 -9.53 5.05 7.33
N ILE A 3 -10.16 3.96 6.90
CA ILE A 3 -9.49 2.69 6.64
C ILE A 3 -9.64 2.40 5.15
N PHE A 4 -8.51 2.30 4.46
CA PHE A 4 -8.47 2.00 3.04
C PHE A 4 -7.94 0.60 2.80
N ALA A 5 -8.53 -0.11 1.84
CA ALA A 5 -8.08 -1.45 1.46
C ALA A 5 -7.88 -1.53 -0.06
N THR A 6 -7.02 -2.45 -0.51
CA THR A 6 -6.89 -2.77 -1.93
C THR A 6 -7.08 -4.26 -2.16
N ALA A 7 -7.75 -4.62 -3.25
CA ALA A 7 -7.96 -6.01 -3.64
C ALA A 7 -7.96 -6.18 -5.16
N GLY A 8 -7.77 -7.42 -5.64
CA GLY A 8 -7.61 -7.70 -7.08
C GLY A 8 -8.89 -8.07 -7.83
N SER A 9 -10.05 -7.90 -7.20
CA SER A 9 -11.37 -8.25 -7.75
C SER A 9 -12.47 -7.49 -7.00
N ASP A 10 -13.53 -7.09 -7.70
CA ASP A 10 -14.60 -6.26 -7.15
C ASP A 10 -15.35 -6.95 -5.98
N ASN A 11 -15.56 -8.27 -6.04
CA ASN A 11 -16.16 -9.01 -4.92
C ASN A 11 -15.34 -8.89 -3.62
N LYS A 12 -14.01 -8.80 -3.71
CA LYS A 12 -13.14 -8.64 -2.53
C LYS A 12 -13.09 -7.20 -2.05
N VAL A 13 -13.31 -6.23 -2.95
CA VAL A 13 -13.46 -4.81 -2.61
C VAL A 13 -14.72 -4.64 -1.76
N GLN A 14 -15.86 -5.14 -2.25
CA GLN A 14 -17.12 -5.10 -1.53
C GLN A 14 -17.01 -5.80 -0.17
N LEU A 15 -16.41 -7.00 -0.12
CA LEU A 15 -16.20 -7.71 1.14
C LEU A 15 -15.34 -6.90 2.13
N ALA A 16 -14.31 -6.18 1.67
CA ALA A 16 -13.48 -5.37 2.55
C ALA A 16 -14.28 -4.21 3.19
N GLU A 17 -15.20 -3.62 2.45
CA GLU A 17 -16.11 -2.58 2.95
C GLU A 17 -17.13 -3.16 3.93
N GLU A 18 -17.70 -4.33 3.64
CA GLU A 18 -18.58 -5.08 4.56
C GLU A 18 -17.87 -5.43 5.88
N LEU A 19 -16.55 -5.67 5.84
CA LEU A 19 -15.71 -5.94 7.01
C LEU A 19 -15.22 -4.67 7.74
N GLY A 20 -15.60 -3.47 7.26
CA GLY A 20 -15.35 -2.20 7.95
C GLY A 20 -14.28 -1.30 7.34
N ALA A 21 -13.80 -1.58 6.13
CA ALA A 21 -13.04 -0.57 5.37
C ALA A 21 -13.95 0.62 5.04
N THR A 22 -13.44 1.84 5.18
CA THR A 22 -14.15 3.06 4.78
C THR A 22 -14.29 3.14 3.26
N THR A 23 -13.26 2.72 2.54
CA THR A 23 -13.28 2.60 1.07
C THR A 23 -12.28 1.54 0.66
N ALA A 24 -12.65 0.66 -0.26
CA ALA A 24 -11.73 -0.29 -0.85
C ALA A 24 -11.57 -0.04 -2.35
N PHE A 25 -10.41 -0.42 -2.89
CA PHE A 25 -10.07 -0.17 -4.30
C PHE A 25 -9.68 -1.46 -5.02
N ASN A 26 -10.18 -1.63 -6.23
CA ASN A 26 -9.64 -2.64 -7.13
C ASN A 26 -8.33 -2.11 -7.75
N TYR A 27 -7.19 -2.62 -7.30
CA TYR A 27 -5.89 -2.10 -7.73
C TYR A 27 -5.59 -2.32 -9.23
N LYS A 28 -6.39 -3.14 -9.93
CA LYS A 28 -6.24 -3.40 -11.36
C LYS A 28 -6.90 -2.33 -12.23
N THR A 29 -7.90 -1.65 -11.69
CA THR A 29 -8.74 -0.72 -12.46
C THR A 29 -8.72 0.70 -11.88
N THR A 30 -8.20 0.88 -10.66
CA THR A 30 -8.19 2.18 -9.97
C THR A 30 -6.78 2.54 -9.53
N ASP A 31 -6.39 3.80 -9.78
CA ASP A 31 -5.20 4.39 -9.19
C ASP A 31 -5.49 4.84 -7.76
N TRP A 32 -5.40 3.88 -6.83
CA TRP A 32 -5.79 4.04 -5.44
C TRP A 32 -5.01 5.13 -4.70
N LYS A 33 -3.76 5.42 -5.09
CA LYS A 33 -2.95 6.45 -4.40
C LYS A 33 -3.55 7.85 -4.58
N GLU A 34 -4.02 8.16 -5.79
CA GLU A 34 -4.69 9.43 -6.10
C GLU A 34 -6.01 9.52 -5.33
N LYS A 35 -6.78 8.43 -5.31
CA LYS A 35 -8.04 8.37 -4.55
C LYS A 35 -7.85 8.54 -3.05
N ILE A 36 -6.79 7.97 -2.48
CA ILE A 36 -6.45 8.22 -1.07
C ILE A 36 -6.16 9.69 -0.84
N LEU A 37 -5.38 10.35 -1.69
CA LEU A 37 -5.09 11.78 -1.55
C LEU A 37 -6.36 12.62 -1.68
N GLU A 38 -7.21 12.35 -2.67
CA GLU A 38 -8.52 13.01 -2.81
C GLU A 38 -9.38 12.86 -1.55
N LEU A 39 -9.47 11.65 -1.00
CA LEU A 39 -10.30 11.35 0.19
C LEU A 39 -9.69 11.83 1.51
N THR A 40 -8.42 12.28 1.50
CA THR A 40 -7.69 12.76 2.68
C THR A 40 -7.29 14.23 2.57
N ASP A 41 -7.89 14.98 1.64
CA ASP A 41 -7.57 16.39 1.37
C ASP A 41 -6.06 16.63 1.13
N GLY A 42 -5.43 15.68 0.44
CA GLY A 42 -4.00 15.69 0.13
C GLY A 42 -3.08 15.33 1.29
N LYS A 43 -3.61 14.96 2.47
CA LYS A 43 -2.78 14.61 3.64
C LYS A 43 -2.12 13.25 3.52
N GLY A 44 -2.78 12.28 2.88
CA GLY A 44 -2.35 10.88 2.86
C GLY A 44 -2.75 10.12 4.13
N VAL A 45 -2.20 8.90 4.29
CA VAL A 45 -2.50 8.00 5.42
C VAL A 45 -1.36 7.95 6.43
N ASP A 46 -1.69 7.84 7.72
CA ASP A 46 -0.70 7.77 8.80
C ASP A 46 0.04 6.43 8.88
N LEU A 47 -0.61 5.35 8.43
CA LEU A 47 -0.09 3.99 8.48
C LEU A 47 -0.45 3.22 7.21
N ILE A 48 0.55 2.60 6.60
CA ILE A 48 0.39 1.63 5.51
C ILE A 48 0.91 0.28 5.99
N VAL A 49 0.14 -0.77 5.72
CA VAL A 49 0.54 -2.16 5.91
C VAL A 49 0.66 -2.82 4.55
N ASP A 50 1.88 -3.18 4.15
CA ASP A 50 2.18 -3.64 2.79
C ASP A 50 2.70 -5.09 2.77
N PHE A 51 2.11 -5.91 1.91
CA PHE A 51 2.55 -7.29 1.62
C PHE A 51 3.30 -7.39 0.29
N ILE A 52 3.15 -6.42 -0.60
CA ILE A 52 3.67 -6.44 -1.96
C ILE A 52 5.13 -6.00 -1.96
N GLY A 53 5.41 -4.82 -1.38
CA GLY A 53 6.76 -4.29 -1.28
C GLY A 53 7.20 -3.54 -2.54
N LYS A 54 8.24 -4.05 -3.22
CA LYS A 54 8.97 -3.36 -4.28
C LYS A 54 8.08 -2.65 -5.30
N ASP A 55 7.08 -3.32 -5.86
CA ASP A 55 6.26 -2.76 -6.94
C ASP A 55 5.23 -1.72 -6.45
N TYR A 56 4.95 -1.68 -5.13
CA TYR A 56 3.98 -0.77 -4.52
C TYR A 56 4.65 0.39 -3.78
N PHE A 57 5.95 0.29 -3.51
CA PHE A 57 6.67 1.22 -2.66
C PHE A 57 6.53 2.69 -3.07
N GLU A 58 6.74 3.01 -4.36
CA GLU A 58 6.61 4.39 -4.84
C GLU A 58 5.18 4.93 -4.70
N LYS A 59 4.18 4.07 -4.93
CA LYS A 59 2.77 4.44 -4.77
C LYS A 59 2.42 4.65 -3.29
N ASN A 60 2.92 3.79 -2.41
CA ASN A 60 2.76 3.94 -0.96
C ASN A 60 3.41 5.23 -0.45
N LEU A 61 4.61 5.56 -0.94
CA LEU A 61 5.29 6.82 -0.60
C LEU A 61 4.54 8.06 -1.12
N ALA A 62 3.84 7.96 -2.24
CA ALA A 62 3.09 9.08 -2.80
C ALA A 62 1.84 9.44 -1.97
N CYS A 63 1.29 8.49 -1.21
CA CYS A 63 0.05 8.70 -0.43
C CYS A 63 0.22 8.48 1.07
N ILE A 64 1.44 8.33 1.59
CA ILE A 64 1.72 8.34 3.03
C ILE A 64 1.73 9.78 3.53
N ALA A 65 1.16 10.01 4.71
CA ALA A 65 1.23 11.28 5.38
C ALA A 65 2.66 11.58 5.87
N ARG A 66 2.93 12.87 6.11
CA ARG A 66 4.15 13.29 6.80
C ARG A 66 4.24 12.61 8.16
N ASP A 67 5.42 12.08 8.48
CA ASP A 67 5.69 11.29 9.69
C ASP A 67 4.86 9.98 9.81
N GLY A 68 4.22 9.57 8.71
CA GLY A 68 3.53 8.29 8.60
C GLY A 68 4.49 7.11 8.53
N ARG A 69 3.95 5.91 8.72
CA ARG A 69 4.73 4.66 8.79
C ARG A 69 4.29 3.68 7.73
N ILE A 70 5.26 3.03 7.08
CA ILE A 70 5.02 1.88 6.21
C ILE A 70 5.57 0.65 6.92
N VAL A 71 4.69 -0.30 7.22
CA VAL A 71 5.03 -1.59 7.82
C VAL A 71 4.95 -2.66 6.74
N PHE A 72 6.10 -3.22 6.38
CA PHE A 72 6.14 -4.37 5.48
C PHE A 72 5.91 -5.65 6.25
N LEU A 73 4.91 -6.43 5.86
CA LEU A 73 4.69 -7.78 6.36
C LEU A 73 5.32 -8.84 5.45
N SER A 74 5.52 -8.53 4.17
CA SER A 74 6.19 -9.39 3.19
C SER A 74 6.69 -8.61 1.96
N PHE A 75 7.36 -9.30 1.04
CA PHE A 75 7.88 -8.76 -0.23
C PHE A 75 7.43 -9.64 -1.42
N LEU A 76 6.12 -9.73 -1.66
CA LEU A 76 5.55 -10.62 -2.70
C LEU A 76 5.97 -10.24 -4.13
N SER A 77 6.30 -8.98 -4.40
CA SER A 77 6.87 -8.56 -5.69
C SER A 77 8.40 -8.76 -5.78
N GLY A 78 8.99 -9.46 -4.80
CA GLY A 78 10.42 -9.64 -4.65
C GLY A 78 11.12 -8.47 -3.96
N GLU A 79 12.43 -8.61 -3.78
CA GLU A 79 13.26 -7.66 -3.05
C GLU A 79 13.93 -6.64 -3.97
N TRP A 80 14.34 -5.50 -3.41
CA TRP A 80 15.24 -4.60 -4.11
C TRP A 80 16.57 -5.26 -4.38
N ARG A 81 17.02 -5.18 -5.64
CA ARG A 81 18.26 -5.80 -6.10
C ARG A 81 19.51 -5.30 -5.35
N TRP A 82 19.46 -4.12 -4.74
CA TRP A 82 20.53 -3.60 -3.88
C TRP A 82 20.59 -4.24 -2.48
N LEU A 83 19.49 -4.77 -1.96
CA LEU A 83 19.47 -5.43 -0.64
C LEU A 83 20.21 -6.76 -0.73
N ARG A 84 19.99 -7.49 -1.83
CA ARG A 84 20.71 -8.74 -2.13
C ARG A 84 22.22 -8.55 -2.18
N ARG A 85 22.70 -7.50 -2.87
CA ARG A 85 24.14 -7.21 -3.00
C ARG A 85 24.84 -6.85 -1.70
N ARG A 86 24.13 -6.37 -0.66
CA ARG A 86 24.75 -6.14 0.65
C ARG A 86 24.89 -7.41 1.48
N ARG A 87 24.04 -8.41 1.29
CA ARG A 87 24.18 -9.72 1.97
C ARG A 87 25.43 -10.46 1.51
N ASP A 88 25.77 -10.33 0.23
CA ASP A 88 26.96 -10.98 -0.36
C ASP A 88 28.28 -10.30 0.03
N LEU A 89 28.24 -9.11 0.67
CA LEU A 89 29.43 -8.36 1.12
C LEU A 89 29.76 -8.58 2.61
N VAL A 90 28.92 -9.31 3.33
CA VAL A 90 29.11 -9.67 4.75
C VAL A 90 29.14 -11.19 4.97
N ALA A 91 29.19 -11.97 3.89
CA ALA A 91 29.34 -13.42 3.90
C ALA A 91 30.74 -13.83 3.41
#